data_AF-A0A6N8BBC4-F1
#
_entry.id   AF-A0A6N8BBC4-F1
#
_cell.length_a   1.000
_cell.length_b   1.000
_cell.length_c   1.000
_cell.angle_alpha   90.00
_cell.angle_beta   90.00
_cell.angle_gamma   90.00
#
_symmetry.space_group_name_H-M   'P 1'
#
loop_
_entity.id
_entity.type
_entity.pdbx_description
1 polymer ?
#
loop_
_entity_poly.entity_id
_entity_poly.type
_entity_poly.pdbx_seq_one_letter_code
_entity_poly.pdbx_strand_id
1 'polypeptide(L)'
;MKVTKQELKTLFKLYYKKVFYAAYYVTKDKYLSEDITQETFIKAYKKLHQLRDTEKLEAWLFKIAINLAHDELKRRKKNVIVPDLEFEKNDSGNNDPEDIYLKKETSEILNQLNLSTRSGLCSCSLSEIL
;
A
#
# COMPACT_ATOMS: atom_id res chain seq x y z
N MET A 1 17.03 9.36 -14.59
CA MET A 1 15.80 9.43 -15.43
C MET A 1 14.88 10.50 -14.84
N LYS A 2 14.58 11.58 -15.56
CA LYS A 2 13.64 12.61 -15.09
C LYS A 2 12.23 12.18 -15.51
N VAL A 3 11.42 11.70 -14.57
CA VAL A 3 10.04 11.32 -14.85
C VAL A 3 9.19 12.58 -15.03
N THR A 4 8.48 12.63 -16.15
CA THR A 4 7.60 13.73 -16.54
C THR A 4 6.23 13.60 -15.89
N LYS A 5 5.50 14.73 -15.73
CA LYS A 5 4.14 14.73 -15.16
C LYS A 5 3.17 13.79 -15.90
N GLN A 6 3.42 13.56 -17.19
CA GLN A 6 2.58 12.71 -18.03
C GLN A 6 2.78 11.22 -17.72
N GLU A 7 4.02 10.78 -17.51
CA GLU A 7 4.34 9.40 -17.11
C GLU A 7 3.72 9.05 -15.76
N LEU A 8 3.72 10.00 -14.82
CA LEU A 8 3.08 9.84 -13.52
C LEU A 8 1.56 9.63 -13.64
N LYS A 9 0.90 10.37 -14.54
CA LYS A 9 -0.55 10.25 -14.75
C LYS A 9 -0.91 8.87 -15.31
N THR A 10 -0.10 8.34 -16.23
CA THR A 10 -0.28 6.99 -16.77
C THR A 10 -0.06 5.94 -15.69
N LEU A 11 1.01 6.09 -14.89
CA LEU A 11 1.30 5.19 -13.78
C LEU A 11 0.16 5.15 -12.78
N PHE A 12 -0.34 6.32 -12.39
CA PHE A 12 -1.45 6.45 -11.48
C PHE A 12 -2.67 5.71 -12.01
N LYS A 13 -3.08 5.96 -13.28
CA LYS A 13 -4.23 5.27 -13.89
C LYS A 13 -4.08 3.75 -13.90
N LEU A 14 -2.88 3.24 -14.14
CA LEU A 14 -2.63 1.80 -14.24
C LEU A 14 -2.65 1.10 -12.88
N TYR A 15 -2.05 1.72 -11.86
CA TYR A 15 -1.82 1.07 -10.57
C TYR A 15 -2.74 1.52 -9.44
N TYR A 16 -3.54 2.59 -9.62
CA TYR A 16 -4.36 3.14 -8.53
C TYR A 16 -5.26 2.09 -7.89
N LYS A 17 -6.08 1.39 -8.68
CA LYS A 17 -6.98 0.35 -8.16
C LYS A 17 -6.20 -0.73 -7.42
N LYS A 18 -5.11 -1.24 -8.01
CA LYS A 18 -4.27 -2.28 -7.41
C LYS A 18 -3.67 -1.86 -6.07
N VAL A 19 -3.12 -0.65 -5.99
CA VAL A 19 -2.56 -0.07 -4.76
C VAL A 19 -3.65 0.15 -3.72
N PHE A 20 -4.82 0.62 -4.14
CA PHE A 20 -5.99 0.77 -3.28
C PHE A 20 -6.42 -0.56 -2.64
N TYR A 21 -6.54 -1.63 -3.42
CA TYR A 21 -6.90 -2.94 -2.83
C TYR A 21 -5.80 -3.49 -1.93
N ALA A 22 -4.53 -3.23 -2.22
CA ALA A 22 -3.44 -3.62 -1.32
C ALA A 22 -3.56 -2.88 0.03
N ALA A 23 -3.82 -1.57 0.02
CA ALA A 23 -4.09 -0.81 1.24
C ALA A 23 -5.36 -1.32 1.96
N TYR A 24 -6.45 -1.51 1.22
CA TYR A 24 -7.73 -2.02 1.76
C TYR A 24 -7.61 -3.41 2.34
N TYR A 25 -6.78 -4.27 1.77
CA TYR A 25 -6.51 -5.59 2.30
C TYR A 25 -6.01 -5.52 3.75
N VAL A 26 -5.18 -4.53 4.07
CA VAL A 26 -4.61 -4.32 5.40
C VAL A 26 -5.56 -3.53 6.32
N THR A 27 -6.10 -2.41 5.84
CA THR A 27 -6.88 -1.49 6.66
C THR A 27 -8.32 -1.93 6.91
N LYS A 28 -8.93 -2.62 5.94
CA LYS A 28 -10.38 -2.90 5.88
C LYS A 28 -11.26 -1.63 6.00
N ASP A 29 -10.72 -0.48 5.65
CA ASP A 29 -11.39 0.82 5.72
C ASP A 29 -11.20 1.53 4.38
N LYS A 30 -12.30 1.80 3.68
CA LYS A 30 -12.28 2.41 2.34
C LYS A 30 -11.61 3.78 2.35
N TYR A 31 -12.04 4.67 3.24
CA TYR A 31 -11.54 6.04 3.28
C TYR A 31 -10.06 6.07 3.64
N LEU A 32 -9.67 5.27 4.63
CA LEU A 32 -8.27 5.16 5.00
C LEU A 32 -7.41 4.59 3.87
N SER A 33 -7.94 3.65 3.09
CA SER A 33 -7.24 3.08 1.95
C SER A 33 -7.06 4.08 0.82
N GLU A 34 -8.04 4.94 0.57
CA GLU A 34 -7.91 6.05 -0.40
C GLU A 34 -6.79 7.00 0.03
N ASP A 35 -6.72 7.37 1.31
CA ASP A 35 -5.66 8.23 1.85
C ASP A 35 -4.27 7.59 1.71
N ILE A 36 -4.13 6.32 2.11
CA ILE A 36 -2.87 5.57 1.96
C ILE A 36 -2.46 5.44 0.49
N THR A 37 -3.42 5.24 -0.41
CA THR A 37 -3.15 5.16 -1.85
C THR A 37 -2.57 6.47 -2.36
N GLN A 38 -3.18 7.60 -1.99
CA GLN A 38 -2.68 8.93 -2.36
C GLN A 38 -1.26 9.14 -1.80
N GLU A 39 -1.04 8.86 -0.51
CA GLU A 39 0.28 9.01 0.10
C GLU A 39 1.33 8.09 -0.56
N THR A 40 0.94 6.88 -0.95
CA THR A 40 1.79 5.93 -1.69
C THR A 40 2.32 6.55 -2.97
N PHE A 41 1.45 7.13 -3.81
CA PHE A 41 1.88 7.75 -5.06
C PHE A 41 2.73 9.00 -4.85
N ILE A 42 2.46 9.79 -3.80
CA ILE A 42 3.30 10.94 -3.42
C ILE A 42 4.70 10.48 -3.01
N LYS A 43 4.82 9.44 -2.17
CA LYS A 43 6.11 8.88 -1.76
C LYS A 43 6.84 8.21 -2.92
N ALA A 44 6.12 7.46 -3.74
CA ALA A 44 6.65 6.81 -4.93
C ALA A 44 7.23 7.85 -5.88
N TYR A 45 6.52 8.95 -6.15
CA TYR A 45 7.02 10.03 -7.00
C TYR A 45 8.34 10.62 -6.47
N LYS A 46 8.41 10.93 -5.17
CA LYS A 46 9.62 11.48 -4.54
C LYS A 46 10.82 10.53 -4.67
N LYS A 47 10.58 9.21 -4.59
CA LYS A 47 11.63 8.18 -4.61
C LYS A 47 11.80 7.48 -5.96
N LEU A 48 11.07 7.90 -7.00
CA LEU A 48 11.02 7.22 -8.29
C LEU A 48 12.40 7.15 -8.96
N HIS A 49 13.25 8.15 -8.70
CA HIS A 49 14.64 8.18 -9.17
C HIS A 49 15.52 7.04 -8.62
N GLN A 50 15.09 6.38 -7.54
CA GLN A 50 15.80 5.26 -6.91
C GLN A 50 15.40 3.91 -7.51
N LEU A 51 14.31 3.87 -8.27
CA LEU A 51 13.86 2.66 -8.94
C LEU A 51 14.78 2.36 -10.13
N ARG A 52 15.67 1.38 -9.94
CA ARG A 52 16.64 0.94 -10.96
C ARG A 52 16.03 -0.01 -11.99
N ASP A 53 14.96 -0.69 -11.62
CA ASP A 53 14.33 -1.75 -12.38
C ASP A 53 12.82 -1.49 -12.45
N THR A 54 12.36 -1.13 -13.65
CA THR A 54 10.97 -0.78 -13.91
C THR A 54 10.03 -1.99 -13.84
N GLU A 55 10.54 -3.21 -14.00
CA GLU A 55 9.72 -4.43 -13.89
C GLU A 55 9.25 -4.66 -12.45
N LYS A 56 9.99 -4.13 -11.47
CA LYS A 56 9.67 -4.22 -10.04
C LYS A 56 8.76 -3.10 -9.53
N LEU A 57 8.29 -2.22 -10.41
CA LEU A 57 7.50 -1.04 -10.04
C LEU A 57 6.23 -1.40 -9.27
N GLU A 58 5.50 -2.42 -9.72
CA GLU A 58 4.27 -2.89 -9.08
C GLU A 58 4.53 -3.40 -7.66
N ALA A 59 5.50 -4.32 -7.52
CA ALA A 59 5.94 -4.84 -6.22
C ALA A 59 6.42 -3.73 -5.27
N TRP A 60 7.14 -2.73 -5.80
CA TRP A 60 7.63 -1.60 -5.02
C TRP A 60 6.51 -0.69 -4.52
N LEU A 61 5.53 -0.38 -5.38
CA LEU A 61 4.33 0.38 -5.00
C LEU A 61 3.53 -0.34 -3.91
N PHE A 62 3.35 -1.66 -4.04
CA PHE A 62 2.63 -2.44 -3.03
C PHE A 62 3.35 -2.43 -1.69
N LYS A 63 4.68 -2.57 -1.70
CA LYS A 63 5.48 -2.49 -0.47
C LYS A 63 5.30 -1.15 0.25
N ILE A 64 5.29 -0.04 -0.49
CA ILE A 64 5.05 1.28 0.10
C ILE A 64 3.64 1.34 0.72
N ALA A 65 2.62 0.92 -0.02
CA ALA A 65 1.23 0.98 0.44
C ALA A 65 0.98 0.12 1.68
N ILE A 66 1.48 -1.11 1.70
CA ILE A 66 1.33 -2.04 2.83
C ILE A 66 2.04 -1.50 4.07
N ASN A 67 3.24 -0.94 3.92
CA ASN A 67 3.96 -0.34 5.04
C ASN A 67 3.19 0.86 5.61
N LEU A 68 2.73 1.77 4.75
CA LEU A 68 1.92 2.93 5.18
C LEU A 68 0.64 2.49 5.88
N ALA A 69 -0.04 1.46 5.37
CA ALA A 69 -1.22 0.91 6.00
C ALA A 69 -0.94 0.34 7.40
N HIS A 70 0.14 -0.42 7.57
CA HIS A 70 0.53 -0.94 8.87
C HIS A 70 0.92 0.17 9.85
N ASP A 71 1.69 1.16 9.39
CA ASP A 71 2.11 2.30 10.21
C ASP A 71 0.91 3.11 10.70
N GLU A 72 -0.05 3.36 9.82
CA GLU A 72 -1.26 4.10 10.15
C GLU A 72 -2.15 3.33 11.12
N LEU A 73 -2.35 2.02 10.94
CA LEU A 73 -3.06 1.19 11.92
C LEU A 73 -2.35 1.17 13.28
N LYS A 74 -1.01 1.12 13.29
CA LYS A 74 -0.22 1.17 14.53
C LYS A 74 -0.36 2.53 15.22
N ARG A 75 -0.37 3.62 14.45
CA ARG A 75 -0.58 4.99 14.96
C ARG A 75 -1.98 5.15 15.55
N ARG A 76 -3.02 4.68 14.85
CA ARG A 76 -4.41 4.70 15.34
C ARG A 76 -4.54 3.93 16.66
N LYS A 77 -3.97 2.72 16.75
CA LYS A 77 -3.96 1.94 18.01
C LYS A 77 -3.27 2.67 19.17
N LYS A 78 -2.18 3.40 18.91
CA LYS A 78 -1.48 4.17 19.95
C LYS A 78 -2.22 5.44 20.39
N ASN A 79 -3.00 6.04 19.48
CA ASN A 79 -3.75 7.26 19.74
C ASN A 79 -5.10 7.00 20.42
N VAL A 80 -5.54 5.73 20.49
CA VAL A 80 -6.68 5.31 21.31
C VAL A 80 -6.17 5.08 22.74
N ILE A 81 -6.03 6.16 23.50
CA ILE A 81 -5.99 6.10 24.97
C ILE A 81 -7.45 6.17 25.43
N VAL A 82 -8.18 5.07 25.30
CA VAL A 82 -9.56 4.95 25.78
C VAL A 82 -9.71 3.55 26.38
N PRO A 83 -10.20 3.41 27.63
CA PRO A 83 -10.51 2.10 28.19
C PRO A 83 -11.58 1.42 27.32
N ASP A 84 -11.21 0.29 26.73
CA ASP A 84 -12.07 -0.76 26.20
C ASP A 84 -13.34 -0.29 25.45
N LEU A 85 -13.15 0.37 24.32
CA LEU A 85 -14.18 0.46 23.29
C LEU A 85 -13.69 -0.32 22.08
N GLU A 86 -14.25 -1.52 21.89
CA GLU A 86 -14.06 -2.33 20.71
C GLU A 86 -14.42 -1.49 19.48
N PHE A 87 -13.42 -1.12 18.69
CA PHE A 87 -13.64 -0.49 17.39
C PHE A 87 -14.28 -1.55 16.49
N GLU A 88 -15.61 -1.52 16.42
CA GLU A 88 -16.40 -2.23 15.42
C GLU A 88 -15.84 -1.89 14.04
N LYS A 89 -15.30 -2.91 13.37
CA LYS A 89 -14.87 -2.80 11.98
C LYS A 89 -16.13 -2.59 11.14
N ASN A 90 -16.36 -1.36 10.69
CA ASN A 90 -17.39 -1.07 9.72
C ASN A 90 -17.02 -1.75 8.39
N ASP A 91 -17.44 -3.00 8.21
CA ASP A 91 -17.35 -3.72 6.95
C ASP A 91 -18.44 -3.19 6.01
N SER A 92 -18.23 -1.97 5.50
CA SER A 92 -18.96 -1.49 4.32
C SER A 92 -18.36 -2.18 3.09
N GLY A 93 -18.50 -3.50 3.04
CA GLY A 93 -18.09 -4.31 1.91
C GLY A 93 -18.95 -3.96 0.70
N ASN A 94 -18.47 -3.05 -0.14
CA ASN A 94 -18.97 -2.97 -1.50
C ASN A 94 -18.64 -4.31 -2.17
N ASN A 95 -19.67 -5.08 -2.46
CA ASN A 95 -19.59 -6.37 -3.17
C ASN A 95 -19.63 -6.14 -4.67
N ASP A 96 -18.76 -5.26 -5.19
CA ASP A 96 -18.59 -5.15 -6.64
C ASP A 96 -17.84 -6.40 -7.15
N PRO A 97 -18.32 -7.09 -8.19
CA PRO A 97 -17.59 -8.20 -8.81
C PRO A 97 -16.13 -7.87 -9.19
N GLU A 98 -15.85 -6.61 -9.54
CA GLU A 98 -14.50 -6.12 -9.83
C GLU A 98 -13.62 -6.10 -8.56
N ASP A 99 -14.19 -5.75 -7.40
CA ASP A 99 -13.52 -5.77 -6.10
C ASP A 99 -13.12 -7.19 -5.68
N ILE A 100 -13.95 -8.19 -5.99
CA ILE A 100 -13.69 -9.60 -5.67
C ILE A 100 -12.54 -10.14 -6.52
N TYR A 101 -12.52 -9.83 -7.82
CA TYR A 101 -11.46 -10.26 -8.73
C TYR A 101 -10.11 -9.64 -8.34
N LEU A 102 -10.07 -8.32 -8.10
CA LEU A 102 -8.84 -7.65 -7.73
C LEU A 102 -8.34 -8.05 -6.33
N LYS A 103 -9.23 -8.37 -5.38
CA LYS A 103 -8.85 -8.97 -4.08
C LYS A 103 -8.09 -10.28 -4.25
N LYS A 104 -8.52 -11.13 -5.20
CA LYS A 104 -7.85 -12.41 -5.47
C LYS A 104 -6.45 -12.18 -6.06
N GLU A 105 -6.35 -11.34 -7.10
CA GLU A 105 -5.07 -11.00 -7.75
C GLU A 105 -4.09 -10.32 -6.77
N THR A 106 -4.55 -9.36 -5.97
CA THR A 106 -3.71 -8.71 -4.94
C THR A 106 -3.31 -9.68 -3.83
N SER A 107 -4.18 -10.60 -3.40
CA SER A 107 -3.82 -11.60 -2.40
C SER A 107 -2.70 -12.53 -2.87
N GLU A 108 -2.67 -12.86 -4.15
CA GLU A 108 -1.63 -13.70 -4.77
C GLU A 108 -0.29 -12.96 -4.80
N ILE A 109 -0.28 -11.69 -5.25
CA ILE A 109 0.92 -10.84 -5.26
C ILE A 109 1.42 -10.59 -3.83
N LEU A 110 0.53 -10.33 -2.88
CA LEU A 110 0.88 -10.13 -1.47
C LEU A 110 1.48 -11.39 -0.83
N ASN A 111 0.96 -12.57 -1.18
CA ASN A 111 1.52 -13.84 -0.72
C ASN A 111 2.95 -14.05 -1.26
N GLN A 112 3.17 -13.72 -2.53
CA GLN A 112 4.52 -13.76 -3.13
C GLN A 112 5.49 -12.77 -2.45
N LEU A 113 5.03 -11.55 -2.13
CA LEU A 113 5.84 -10.54 -1.44
C LEU A 113 6.18 -10.93 0.01
N ASN A 114 5.25 -11.56 0.73
CA ASN A 114 5.46 -12.08 2.09
C ASN A 114 6.47 -13.25 2.14
N LEU A 115 6.59 -14.02 1.06
CA LEU A 115 7.59 -15.08 0.93
C LEU A 115 9.00 -14.49 0.68
N SER A 116 9.12 -13.45 -0.15
CA SER A 116 10.41 -12.81 -0.45
C SER A 116 10.96 -11.92 0.67
N THR A 117 10.11 -11.45 1.60
CA THR A 117 10.56 -10.64 2.76
C THR A 117 11.07 -11.48 3.94
N ARG A 118 10.90 -12.81 3.91
CA ARG A 118 11.43 -13.73 4.93
C ARG A 118 12.83 -14.28 4.63
N SER A 119 13.28 -14.28 3.38
CA SER A 119 14.61 -14.76 3.00
C SER A 119 15.48 -13.60 2.50
N GLY A 120 16.01 -12.82 3.44
CA GLY A 120 17.22 -12.02 3.24
C GLY A 120 17.13 -10.82 2.28
N LEU A 121 16.78 -9.66 2.81
CA LEU A 121 17.40 -8.41 2.37
C LEU A 121 17.86 -7.60 3.60
N CYS A 122 19.13 -7.21 3.53
CA CYS A 122 19.94 -6.55 4.53
C CYS A 122 19.25 -5.47 5.37
N SER A 123 19.69 -5.42 6.61
CA SER A 123 19.51 -4.38 7.63
C SER A 123 20.09 -3.01 7.25
N CYS A 124 19.72 -2.44 6.10
CA CYS A 124 19.91 -1.01 5.85
C CYS A 124 18.67 -0.25 6.31
N SER A 125 18.74 0.22 7.55
CA SER A 125 18.05 1.38 8.12
C SER A 125 16.62 1.64 7.65
N LEU A 126 15.66 1.05 8.37
CA LEU A 126 14.27 1.52 8.41
C LEU A 126 14.14 3.00 8.86
N SER A 127 15.22 3.62 9.36
CA SER A 127 15.29 5.04 9.75
C SER A 127 15.61 6.03 8.61
N GLU A 128 15.95 5.56 7.40
CA GLU A 128 16.16 6.45 6.23
C GLU A 128 14.97 6.44 5.27
N ILE A 129 13.92 5.68 5.59
CA ILE A 129 12.76 5.47 4.71
C ILE A 129 11.46 6.09 5.26
N LEU A 130 11.43 6.52 6.53
CA LEU A 130 10.35 7.29 7.16
C LEU A 130 10.79 8.71 7.47
#